data_AF-A0A9E1XQF2-F1
#
_entry.id   AF-A0A9E1XQF2-F1
#
_cell.length_a   1.000
_cell.length_b   1.000
_cell.length_c   1.000
_cell.angle_alpha   90.00
_cell.angle_beta   90.00
_cell.angle_gamma   90.00
#
_symmetry.space_group_name_H-M   'P 1'
#
loop_
_entity.id
_entity.type
_entity.pdbx_description
1 polymer ?
#
loop_
_entity_poly.entity_id
_entity_poly.type
_entity_poly.pdbx_seq_one_letter_code
_entity_poly.pdbx_strand_id
1 'polypeptide(L)' 'GIVVLINRDTKQQPMLLTGLTDTRPATGFADFIVELRVIDDNGPRIEHVPGPAANGQWRCRLSPMSVTMVRFPQEVRE' A
#
# COMPACT_ATOMS: atom_id res chain seq x y z
N GLY A 1 9.60 -1.67 -3.59
CA GLY A 1 9.30 -0.88 -4.81
C GLY A 1 8.28 0.20 -4.47
N ILE A 2 8.07 1.18 -5.34
CA ILE A 2 7.07 2.24 -5.14
C ILE A 2 5.96 2.10 -6.18
N VAL A 3 4.71 2.16 -5.74
CA VAL A 3 3.53 2.24 -6.60
C VAL A 3 2.81 3.56 -6.30
N VAL A 4 2.39 4.28 -7.34
CA VAL A 4 1.59 5.51 -7.20
C VAL A 4 0.20 5.22 -7.73
N LEU A 5 -0.80 5.44 -6.87
CA LEU A 5 -2.21 5.25 -7.16
C LEU A 5 -2.89 6.61 -7.18
N ILE A 6 -3.68 6.90 -8.20
CA ILE A 6 -4.39 8.17 -8.35
C ILE A 6 -5.89 7.87 -8.42
N ASN A 7 -6.64 8.37 -7.44
CA ASN A 7 -8.09 8.37 -7.49
C ASN A 7 -8.57 9.76 -7.94
N ARG A 8 -9.12 9.85 -9.16
CA ARG A 8 -9.70 11.09 -9.70
C ARG A 8 -11.22 11.17 -9.49
N ASP A 9 -11.81 10.20 -8.82
CA ASP A 9 -13.23 10.21 -8.51
C ASP A 9 -13.49 10.99 -7.23
N THR A 10 -14.68 11.58 -7.16
CA THR A 10 -15.19 12.23 -5.95
C THR A 10 -15.65 11.24 -4.88
N LYS A 11 -15.48 9.94 -5.12
CA LYS A 11 -15.83 8.86 -4.21
C LYS A 11 -14.61 8.02 -3.90
N GLN A 12 -14.65 7.36 -2.74
CA GLN A 12 -13.63 6.39 -2.35
C GLN A 12 -13.63 5.21 -3.33
N GLN A 13 -12.45 4.80 -3.79
CA GLN A 13 -12.30 3.68 -4.73
C GLN A 13 -11.61 2.48 -4.06
N PRO A 14 -12.19 1.27 -4.11
CA PRO A 14 -11.49 0.06 -3.70
C PRO A 14 -10.43 -0.31 -4.74
N MET A 15 -9.25 -0.73 -4.27
CA MET A 15 -8.15 -1.17 -5.12
C MET A 15 -7.65 -2.54 -4.66
N LEU A 16 -7.38 -3.42 -5.64
CA LEU A 16 -6.73 -4.71 -5.42
C LEU A 16 -5.41 -4.71 -6.20
N LEU A 17 -4.29 -4.72 -5.47
CA LEU A 17 -2.98 -4.98 -6.04
C LEU A 17 -2.68 -6.47 -5.93
N THR A 18 -2.19 -7.06 -7.02
CA THR A 18 -1.83 -8.48 -7.12
C THR A 18 -0.40 -8.63 -7.61
N GLY A 19 0.18 -9.82 -7.47
CA GLY A 19 1.58 -10.06 -7.85
C GLY A 19 2.58 -9.43 -6.88
N LEU A 20 2.16 -9.11 -5.66
CA LEU A 20 3.04 -8.61 -4.61
C LEU A 20 3.72 -9.80 -3.93
N THR A 21 4.86 -10.24 -4.46
CA THR A 21 5.61 -11.33 -3.84
C THR A 21 6.34 -10.80 -2.60
N ASP A 22 5.96 -11.29 -1.42
CA ASP A 22 6.81 -11.18 -0.24
C ASP A 22 7.88 -12.28 -0.33
N THR A 23 9.14 -11.90 -0.54
CA THR A 23 10.25 -12.84 -0.65
C THR A 23 10.84 -13.21 0.71
N ARG A 24 10.33 -12.64 1.81
CA ARG A 24 10.81 -12.93 3.15
C ARG A 24 10.39 -14.34 3.59
N PRO A 25 11.21 -15.05 4.38
CA PRO A 25 10.84 -16.35 4.90
C PRO A 25 9.53 -16.24 5.70
N ALA A 26 8.65 -17.23 5.59
CA ALA A 26 7.41 -17.33 6.36
C ALA A 26 7.70 -17.63 7.85
N THR A 27 8.48 -16.78 8.52
CA THR A 27 8.61 -16.78 9.97
C THR A 27 7.36 -16.10 10.52
N GLY A 28 6.34 -16.91 10.81
CA GLY A 28 5.13 -16.58 11.56
C GLY A 28 4.69 -15.11 11.55
N PHE A 29 3.84 -14.74 10.59
CA PHE A 29 2.85 -13.64 10.67
C PHE A 29 3.20 -12.40 11.52
N ALA A 30 4.40 -11.83 11.37
CA ALA A 30 4.67 -10.49 11.87
C ALA A 30 4.34 -9.48 10.76
N ASP A 31 3.11 -8.98 10.81
CA ASP A 31 2.60 -7.72 10.27
C ASP A 31 3.59 -6.93 9.38
N PHE A 32 3.59 -7.23 8.09
CA PHE A 32 4.26 -6.36 7.13
C PHE A 32 3.50 -5.03 7.08
N ILE A 33 4.08 -3.97 7.63
CA ILE A 33 3.47 -2.64 7.59
C ILE A 33 3.95 -1.91 6.34
N VAL A 34 3.00 -1.42 5.55
CA VAL A 34 3.22 -0.58 4.39
C VAL A 34 3.01 0.88 4.78
N GLU A 35 3.95 1.73 4.41
CA GLU A 35 3.80 3.18 4.51
C GLU A 35 3.06 3.69 3.27
N LEU A 36 1.95 4.38 3.49
CA LEU A 36 1.22 5.12 2.48
C LEU A 36 1.44 6.61 2.71
N ARG A 37 1.83 7.32 1.65
CA ARG A 37 1.78 8.79 1.65
C ARG A 37 0.59 9.21 0.82
N VAL A 38 -0.38 9.84 1.46
CA VAL A 38 -1.64 10.26 0.83
C VAL A 38 -1.66 11.78 0.76
N ILE A 39 -2.01 12.30 -0.40
CA ILE A 39 -2.29 13.72 -0.63
C ILE A 39 -3.73 13.78 -1.16
N ASP A 40 -4.62 14.41 -0.39
CA ASP A 40 -5.99 14.74 -0.80
C ASP A 40 -6.35 16.16 -0.34
N ASP A 41 -7.63 16.53 -0.45
CA ASP A 41 -8.13 17.87 -0.10
C ASP A 41 -7.92 18.24 1.39
N ASN A 42 -7.70 17.26 2.27
CA ASN A 42 -7.39 17.52 3.68
C ASN A 42 -5.89 17.75 3.93
N GLY A 43 -5.07 17.68 2.89
CA GLY A 43 -3.63 17.84 2.95
C GLY A 43 -2.84 16.52 2.99
N PRO A 44 -1.51 16.60 3.08
CA PRO A 44 -0.64 15.44 3.10
C PRO A 44 -0.69 14.69 4.43
N ARG A 45 -0.75 13.36 4.40
CA ARG A 45 -0.65 12.51 5.59
C ARG A 45 0.08 11.20 5.29
N ILE A 46 0.53 10.54 6.36
CA ILE A 46 1.17 9.23 6.30
C ILE A 46 0.28 8.23 7.04
N GLU A 47 -0.02 7.11 6.39
CA GLU A 47 -0.75 6.00 6.98
C GLU A 47 0.14 4.76 7.02
N HIS A 48 0.00 3.97 8.09
CA HIS A 48 0.68 2.69 8.25
C HIS A 48 -0.40 1.62 8.24
N VAL A 49 -0.32 0.70 7.27
CA VAL A 49 -1.37 -0.30 7.05
C VAL A 49 -0.75 -1.69 6.93
N PRO A 50 -1.48 -2.75 7.30
CA PRO A 50 -1.06 -4.11 6.98
C PRO A 50 -0.91 -4.23 5.47
N GLY A 51 0.20 -4.77 5.00
CA GLY A 51 0.44 -4.99 3.59
C GLY A 51 -0.09 -6.34 3.11
N PRO A 52 0.40 -6.85 1.96
CA PRO A 52 -0.20 -7.98 1.26
C PRO A 52 -0.27 -9.22 2.14
N ALA A 53 -1.38 -9.95 2.00
CA ALA A 53 -1.51 -11.28 2.55
C ALA A 53 -0.52 -12.23 1.85
N ALA A 54 -0.23 -13.38 2.47
CA ALA A 54 0.71 -14.39 1.97
C ALA A 54 0.39 -14.92 0.55
N ASN A 55 -0.81 -14.66 0.03
CA ASN A 55 -1.21 -14.96 -1.35
C ASN A 55 -0.79 -13.89 -2.38
N GLY A 56 0.00 -12.89 -1.96
CA GLY A 56 0.51 -11.80 -2.81
C GLY A 56 -0.56 -10.81 -3.26
N GLN A 57 -1.67 -10.73 -2.53
CA GLN A 57 -2.75 -9.77 -2.76
C GLN A 57 -2.80 -8.74 -1.65
N TRP A 58 -3.00 -7.47 -2.03
CA TRP A 58 -3.24 -6.39 -1.08
C TRP A 58 -4.46 -5.59 -1.49
N ARG A 59 -5.35 -5.34 -0.53
CA ARG A 59 -6.57 -4.56 -0.72
C ARG A 59 -6.43 -3.24 0.02
N CYS A 60 -6.72 -2.13 -0.65
CA CYS A 60 -6.78 -0.82 -0.03
C CYS A 60 -7.97 -0.01 -0.57
N ARG A 61 -8.25 1.12 0.08
CA ARG A 61 -9.25 2.08 -0.37
C ARG A 61 -8.57 3.42 -0.58
N LEU A 62 -8.76 4.02 -1.75
CA LEU A 62 -8.19 5.32 -2.09
C LEU A 62 -9.18 6.41 -1.72
N SER A 63 -8.73 7.41 -0.97
CA SER A 63 -9.50 8.64 -0.70
C SER A 63 -10.06 9.23 -2.01
N PRO A 64 -11.21 9.90 -1.99
CA PRO A 64 -11.64 10.75 -3.10
C PRO A 64 -10.54 11.73 -3.50
N MET A 65 -10.41 12.02 -4.79
CA MET A 65 -9.51 13.07 -5.32
C MET A 65 -8.08 13.01 -4.76
N SER A 66 -7.50 11.81 -4.64
CA SER A 66 -6.24 11.61 -3.93
C SER A 66 -5.12 11.05 -4.80
N VAL A 67 -3.89 11.37 -4.41
CA VAL A 67 -2.68 10.66 -4.83
C VAL A 67 -2.13 9.88 -3.64
N THR A 68 -2.00 8.56 -3.80
CA THR A 68 -1.48 7.66 -2.77
C THR A 68 -0.21 7.00 -3.28
N MET A 69 0.91 7.30 -2.64
CA MET A 69 2.18 6.60 -2.86
C MET A 69 2.31 5.45 -1.86
N VAL A 70 2.46 4.24 -2.39
CA VAL A 70 2.62 3.00 -1.64
C VAL A 70 4.09 2.59 -1.70
N ARG A 71 4.78 2.58 -0.55
CA ARG A 71 6.16 2.11 -0.47
C ARG A 71 6.18 0.70 0.11
N PHE A 72 6.47 -0.28 -0.74
CA PHE A 72 6.76 -1.63 -0.29
C PHE A 72 8.23 -1.70 0.15
N PRO A 73 8.53 -2.09 1.41
CA PRO A 73 9.87 -2.44 1.84
C PRO A 73 10.56 -3.29 0.78
N GLN A 74 11.73 -2.85 0.32
CA GLN A 74 12.61 -3.72 -0.46
C GLN A 74 13.44 -4.54 0.53
N GLU A 75 13.83 -5.76 0.14
CA GLU A 75 14.95 -6.43 0.80
C GLU A 75 16.12 -5.46 0.90
N VAL A 76 16.64 -5.25 2.11
CA VAL A 76 18.04 -4.86 2.26
C VAL A 76 18.81 -6.16 2.03
N ARG A 77 19.35 -6.36 0.83
CA ARG A 77 20.37 -7.39 0.61
C ARG A 77 21.67 -6.84 1.19
N GLU A 78 22.11 -7.40 2.32
CA GLU A 78 23.49 -7.25 2.81
C GLU A 78 24.46 -8.09 1.97
#